data_AF-A0A945EEC6-F1
#
_entry.id   AF-A0A945EEC6-F1
#
_cell.length_a   1.000
_cell.length_b   1.000
_cell.length_c   1.000
_cell.angle_alpha   90.00
_cell.angle_beta   90.00
_cell.angle_gamma   90.00
#
_symmetry.space_group_name_H-M   'P 1'
#
loop_
_entity.id
_entity.type
_entity.pdbx_description
1 polymer ?
#
loop_
_entity_poly.entity_id
_entity_poly.type
_entity_poly.pdbx_seq_one_letter_code
_entity_poly.pdbx_strand_id
1 'polypeptide(L)'
;MGDAKNFPGFLSDLMVKWLDFFERETVDKITYLGLFTWKDTVSKKNAKKTKKKVVLDANNKIFIRTLPSEYSIYFNEISESCLQVLIIQDLEIGFKRTAFEYYYSDETFSKERKELM
;
A
#
# COMPACT_ATOMS: atom_id res chain seq x y z
N MET A 1 18.64 18.44 -15.14
CA MET A 1 18.95 17.79 -13.85
C MET A 1 17.61 17.68 -13.15
N GLY A 2 16.93 16.55 -13.32
CA GLY A 2 15.51 16.41 -13.01
C GLY A 2 15.27 16.45 -11.51
N ASP A 3 14.36 17.31 -11.11
CA ASP A 3 13.89 17.52 -9.75
C ASP A 3 13.66 16.18 -9.05
N ALA A 4 14.45 15.89 -8.02
CA ALA A 4 14.19 14.78 -7.14
C ALA A 4 12.82 15.04 -6.52
N LYS A 5 11.77 14.36 -7.04
CA LYS A 5 10.46 14.30 -6.40
C LYS A 5 10.76 13.90 -4.94
N ASN A 6 10.58 14.84 -4.02
CA ASN A 6 10.90 14.68 -2.59
C ASN A 6 9.84 13.76 -1.97
N PHE A 7 9.89 12.51 -2.37
CA PHE A 7 9.14 11.46 -1.72
C PHE A 7 9.72 11.27 -0.32
N PRO A 8 8.87 11.03 0.70
CA PRO A 8 9.36 10.77 2.04
C PRO A 8 10.37 9.62 2.02
N GLY A 9 11.48 9.77 2.74
CA GLY A 9 12.63 8.86 2.67
C GLY A 9 12.36 7.40 3.07
N PHE A 10 11.15 7.08 3.55
CA PHE A 10 10.71 5.71 3.80
C PHE A 10 10.11 5.03 2.56
N LEU A 11 9.84 5.77 1.49
CA LEU A 11 9.37 5.19 0.23
C LEU A 11 10.57 4.67 -0.56
N SER A 12 10.59 3.36 -0.79
CA SER A 12 11.57 2.74 -1.69
C SER A 12 11.33 3.18 -3.14
N ASP A 13 12.37 3.04 -3.97
CA ASP A 13 12.30 3.31 -5.41
C ASP A 13 11.15 2.54 -6.10
N LEU A 14 10.90 1.30 -5.64
CA LEU A 14 9.79 0.46 -6.10
C LEU A 14 8.41 1.08 -5.78
N MET A 15 8.23 1.68 -4.60
CA MET A 15 6.99 2.34 -4.20
C MET A 15 6.75 3.60 -5.03
N VAL A 16 7.83 4.35 -5.30
CA VAL A 16 7.78 5.55 -6.15
C VAL A 16 7.41 5.19 -7.58
N LYS A 17 8.03 4.15 -8.14
CA LYS A 17 7.68 3.61 -9.46
C LYS A 17 6.23 3.15 -9.50
N TRP A 18 5.76 2.50 -8.43
CA TRP A 18 4.36 2.08 -8.35
C TRP A 18 3.41 3.27 -8.33
N LEU A 19 3.74 4.33 -7.60
CA LEU A 19 2.96 5.57 -7.60
C LEU A 19 2.92 6.25 -8.97
N ASP A 20 3.98 6.15 -9.76
CA ASP A 20 4.00 6.68 -11.14
C ASP A 20 3.17 5.81 -12.10
N PHE A 21 3.21 4.48 -11.91
CA PHE A 21 2.37 3.52 -12.65
C PHE A 21 0.89 3.60 -12.24
N PHE A 22 0.61 3.88 -10.97
CA PHE A 22 -0.73 4.06 -10.45
C PHE A 22 -1.34 5.28 -11.14
N GLU A 23 -2.47 5.06 -11.82
CA GLU A 23 -3.08 6.06 -12.72
C GLU A 23 -3.05 7.47 -12.09
N ARG A 24 -2.48 8.43 -12.83
CA ARG A 24 -2.29 9.81 -12.34
C ARG A 24 -3.59 10.45 -11.84
N GLU A 25 -4.74 10.07 -12.39
CA GLU A 25 -6.07 10.53 -11.95
C GLU A 25 -6.46 10.01 -10.56
N THR A 26 -5.92 8.86 -10.15
CA THR A 26 -6.15 8.28 -8.83
C THR A 26 -5.09 8.73 -7.83
N VAL A 27 -3.87 9.06 -8.29
CA VAL A 27 -2.83 9.66 -7.45
C VAL A 27 -3.29 10.98 -6.83
N ASP A 28 -4.02 11.82 -7.59
CA ASP A 28 -4.55 13.08 -7.06
C ASP A 28 -5.54 12.88 -5.90
N LYS A 29 -6.16 11.70 -5.82
CA LYS A 29 -7.14 11.35 -4.80
C LYS A 29 -6.51 10.84 -3.50
N ILE A 30 -5.19 10.62 -3.45
CA ILE A 30 -4.51 10.08 -2.28
C ILE A 30 -4.45 11.13 -1.16
N THR A 31 -4.97 10.79 0.02
CA THR A 31 -4.88 11.63 1.22
C THR A 31 -3.74 11.27 2.15
N TYR A 32 -3.41 9.98 2.25
CA TYR A 32 -2.33 9.47 3.08
C TYR A 32 -1.48 8.45 2.33
N LEU A 33 -0.17 8.50 2.56
CA LEU A 33 0.75 7.44 2.20
C LEU A 33 1.36 6.88 3.47
N GLY A 34 1.58 5.58 3.53
CA GLY A 34 2.35 5.01 4.62
C GLY A 34 2.87 3.62 4.33
N LEU A 35 3.41 2.97 5.34
CA LEU A 35 3.81 1.59 5.29
C LEU A 35 2.85 0.72 6.10
N PHE A 36 2.75 -0.55 5.72
CA PHE A 36 2.09 -1.57 6.53
C PHE A 36 2.94 -2.83 6.54
N THR A 37 2.67 -3.71 7.50
CA THR A 37 3.27 -5.04 7.56
C THR A 37 2.20 -6.07 7.84
N TRP A 38 2.45 -7.31 7.42
CA TRP A 38 1.63 -8.44 7.82
C TRP A 38 2.17 -9.01 9.12
N LYS A 39 1.32 -9.06 10.14
CA LYS A 39 1.62 -9.77 11.38
C LYS A 39 0.87 -11.09 11.41
N ASP A 40 1.61 -12.18 11.47
CA ASP A 40 1.04 -13.50 11.72
C ASP A 40 0.51 -13.55 13.16
N THR A 41 -0.82 -13.59 13.31
CA THR A 41 -1.42 -13.96 14.58
C THR A 41 -1.37 -15.47 14.69
N VAL A 42 -0.42 -15.96 15.49
CA VAL A 42 -0.39 -17.36 15.89
C VAL A 42 -1.53 -17.59 16.89
N SER A 43 -2.67 -18.08 16.40
CA SER A 43 -3.69 -18.63 17.29
C SER A 43 -3.11 -19.91 17.91
N LYS A 44 -2.64 -19.81 19.16
CA LYS A 44 -2.04 -20.89 19.98
C LYS A 44 -2.91 -22.17 20.13
N LYS A 45 -4.07 -22.27 19.50
CA LYS A 45 -5.01 -23.39 19.69
C LYS A 45 -5.40 -24.20 18.45
N ASN A 46 -5.09 -23.78 17.22
CA ASN A 46 -5.41 -24.62 16.04
C ASN A 46 -4.51 -24.26 14.85
N ALA A 47 -3.50 -25.09 14.60
CA ALA A 47 -2.50 -24.95 13.55
C ALA A 47 -3.03 -25.28 12.14
N LYS A 48 -4.15 -24.67 11.71
CA LYS A 48 -4.67 -24.91 10.35
C LYS A 48 -5.01 -23.67 9.52
N LYS A 49 -5.08 -22.48 10.11
CA LYS A 49 -5.23 -21.21 9.36
C LYS A 49 -4.54 -20.08 10.10
N THR A 50 -3.32 -19.72 9.69
CA THR A 50 -2.68 -18.49 10.15
C THR A 50 -3.45 -17.32 9.55
N LYS A 51 -4.17 -16.57 10.39
CA LYS A 51 -4.80 -15.32 9.96
C LYS A 51 -3.72 -14.24 9.99
N LYS A 52 -3.34 -13.74 8.82
CA LYS A 52 -2.45 -12.58 8.70
C LYS A 52 -3.26 -11.32 8.99
N LYS A 53 -2.80 -10.50 9.94
CA LYS A 53 -3.41 -9.21 10.26
C LYS A 53 -2.55 -8.11 9.67
N VAL A 54 -3.18 -7.19 8.94
CA VAL A 54 -2.55 -5.92 8.52
C VAL A 54 -2.24 -5.10 9.77
N VAL A 55 -0.99 -4.68 9.90
CA VAL A 55 -0.53 -3.72 10.91
C VAL A 55 0.01 -2.51 10.17
N LEU A 56 -0.68 -1.37 10.31
CA LEU A 56 -0.23 -0.11 9.72
C LEU A 56 0.93 0.45 10.55
N ASP A 57 1.96 0.95 9.88
CA ASP A 57 3.09 1.57 10.55
C ASP A 57 2.76 3.03 10.87
N ALA A 58 2.66 3.34 12.17
CA ALA A 58 2.28 4.68 12.62
C ALA A 58 3.41 5.71 12.45
N ASN A 59 4.66 5.26 12.37
CA ASN A 59 5.83 6.14 12.22
C ASN A 59 6.07 6.47 10.75
N ASN A 60 5.88 5.50 9.87
CA ASN A 60 6.03 5.65 8.43
C ASN A 60 4.68 5.95 7.77
N LYS A 61 4.00 7.00 8.25
CA LYS A 61 2.77 7.54 7.66
C LYS A 61 2.95 9.02 7.40
N ILE A 62 2.72 9.44 6.17
CA ILE A 62 2.67 10.83 5.76
C ILE A 62 1.26 11.20 5.33
N PHE A 63 0.91 12.42 5.67
CA PHE A 63 -0.29 13.07 5.16
C PHE A 63 0.06 13.82 3.87
N ILE A 64 -0.66 13.54 2.79
CA ILE A 64 -0.46 14.18 1.49
C ILE A 64 -1.37 15.40 1.38
N ARG A 65 -2.67 15.23 1.61
CA ARG A 65 -3.68 16.29 1.47
C ARG A 65 -5.00 15.92 2.12
N THR A 66 -5.81 16.93 2.44
CA THR A 66 -7.20 16.73 2.88
C THR A 66 -8.09 16.61 1.65
N LEU A 67 -8.88 15.54 1.59
CA LEU A 67 -9.98 15.39 0.63
C LEU A 67 -11.26 15.02 1.38
N PRO A 68 -12.45 15.30 0.80
CA PRO A 68 -13.73 14.94 1.41
C PRO A 68 -13.90 13.43 1.58
N SER A 69 -13.19 12.61 0.81
CA SER A 69 -13.11 11.15 0.99
C SER A 69 -11.68 10.76 1.31
N GLU A 70 -11.48 10.03 2.40
CA GLU A 70 -10.15 9.53 2.75
C GLU A 70 -9.74 8.42 1.77
N TYR A 71 -8.55 8.57 1.18
CA TYR A 71 -7.93 7.56 0.34
C TYR A 71 -6.48 7.35 0.81
N SER A 72 -6.33 6.38 1.70
CA SER A 72 -5.03 6.05 2.28
C SER A 72 -4.40 4.90 1.51
N ILE A 73 -3.17 5.06 1.05
CA ILE A 73 -2.37 3.97 0.48
C ILE A 73 -1.27 3.61 1.46
N TYR A 74 -1.13 2.31 1.72
CA TYR A 74 -0.04 1.77 2.50
C TYR A 74 0.76 0.77 1.66
N PHE A 75 2.08 0.85 1.75
CA PHE A 75 3.00 -0.02 1.03
C PHE A 75 3.63 -1.04 1.96
N ASN A 76 3.85 -2.24 1.46
CA ASN A 76 4.65 -3.26 2.10
C ASN A 76 5.55 -3.89 1.02
N GLU A 77 6.82 -3.50 1.03
CA GLU A 77 7.82 -4.09 0.16
C GLU A 77 8.19 -5.46 0.69
N ILE A 78 7.85 -6.51 -0.06
CA ILE A 78 8.19 -7.89 0.29
C ILE A 78 9.57 -8.24 -0.26
N SER A 79 9.85 -7.78 -1.47
CA SER A 79 11.11 -7.98 -2.19
C SER A 79 11.38 -6.82 -3.14
N GLU A 80 12.59 -6.74 -3.67
CA GLU A 80 13.01 -5.77 -4.71
C GLU A 80 12.12 -5.73 -5.97
N SER A 81 11.37 -6.80 -6.24
CA SER A 81 10.44 -6.94 -7.36
C SER A 81 9.00 -7.20 -6.93
N CYS A 82 8.70 -7.23 -5.63
CA CYS A 82 7.37 -7.54 -5.11
C CYS A 82 6.92 -6.49 -4.09
N LEU A 83 5.88 -5.74 -4.47
CA LEU A 83 5.29 -4.69 -3.67
C LEU A 83 3.83 -5.00 -3.38
N GLN A 84 3.47 -5.05 -2.11
CA GLN A 84 2.07 -5.12 -1.71
C GLN A 84 1.56 -3.73 -1.41
N VAL A 85 0.35 -3.44 -1.89
CA VAL A 85 -0.29 -2.14 -1.74
C VAL A 85 -1.67 -2.33 -1.14
N LEU A 86 -1.84 -1.77 0.05
CA LEU A 86 -3.10 -1.70 0.76
C LEU A 86 -3.73 -0.34 0.52
N ILE A 87 -4.90 -0.35 -0.09
CA ILE A 87 -5.73 0.83 -0.30
C ILE A 87 -6.83 0.80 0.75
N ILE A 88 -6.99 1.89 1.49
CA ILE A 88 -8.10 2.12 2.40
C ILE A 88 -8.84 3.34 1.89
N GLN A 89 -10.06 3.12 1.41
CA GLN A 89 -10.94 4.16 0.91
C GLN A 89 -12.13 4.31 1.85
N ASP A 90 -12.42 5.54 2.24
CA ASP A 90 -13.65 5.90 2.95
C ASP A 90 -14.84 5.85 1.98
N LEU A 91 -15.91 5.20 2.41
CA LEU A 91 -17.17 5.10 1.69
C LEU A 91 -18.26 5.72 2.55
N GLU A 92 -19.39 6.08 1.93
CA GLU A 92 -20.55 6.65 2.65
C GLU A 92 -21.02 5.78 3.83
N ILE A 93 -20.74 4.47 3.78
CA ILE A 93 -21.04 3.51 4.85
C ILE A 93 -19.79 2.69 5.16
N GLY A 94 -18.87 3.27 5.93
CA GLY A 94 -17.68 2.62 6.46
C GLY A 94 -16.44 2.78 5.58
N PHE A 95 -15.49 1.85 5.68
CA PHE A 95 -14.25 1.89 4.91
C PHE A 95 -14.08 0.61 4.10
N LYS A 96 -13.63 0.75 2.86
CA LYS A 96 -13.17 -0.36 2.03
C LYS A 96 -11.67 -0.49 2.16
N ARG A 97 -11.20 -1.64 2.62
CA ARG A 97 -9.78 -2.02 2.54
C ARG A 97 -9.62 -2.87 1.30
N THR A 98 -8.51 -2.79 0.60
CA THR A 98 -8.18 -3.73 -0.47
C THR A 98 -6.68 -3.82 -0.57
N ALA A 99 -6.14 -5.01 -0.37
CA ALA A 99 -4.71 -5.27 -0.53
C ALA A 99 -4.49 -6.00 -1.85
N PHE A 100 -3.56 -5.48 -2.63
CA PHE A 100 -3.14 -6.05 -3.91
C PHE A 100 -1.64 -6.31 -3.86
N GLU A 101 -1.21 -7.36 -4.56
CA GLU A 101 0.20 -7.66 -4.74
C GLU A 101 0.58 -7.23 -6.17
N TYR A 102 1.67 -6.48 -6.30
CA TYR A 102 2.20 -6.03 -7.56
C TYR A 102 3.62 -6.57 -7.71
N TYR A 103 3.87 -7.19 -8.86
CA TYR A 103 5.20 -7.64 -9.24
C TYR A 103 5.76 -6.69 -10.28
N TYR A 104 6.94 -6.15 -9.99
CA TYR A 104 7.67 -5.31 -10.93
C TYR A 104 8.59 -6.19 -11.76
N SER A 105 8.31 -6.25 -13.06
CA SER A 105 9.09 -7.01 -14.03
C SER A 105 9.02 -6.29 -15.36
N ASP A 106 10.12 -6.25 -16.11
CA ASP A 106 10.16 -5.64 -17.44
C ASP A 106 9.64 -4.19 -17.42
N GLU A 107 10.12 -3.40 -16.46
CA GLU A 107 9.78 -1.98 -16.25
C GLU A 107 8.29 -1.68 -15.98
N THR A 108 7.45 -2.70 -15.79
CA THR A 108 6.01 -2.56 -15.60
C THR A 108 5.53 -3.31 -14.35
N PHE A 109 4.42 -2.84 -13.76
CA PHE A 109 3.80 -3.53 -12.64
C PHE A 109 2.69 -4.45 -13.12
N SER A 110 2.84 -5.73 -12.80
CA SER A 110 1.79 -6.73 -12.95
C SER A 110 0.99 -6.84 -11.67
N LYS A 111 -0.31 -6.50 -11.73
CA LYS A 111 -1.24 -6.63 -10.61
C LYS A 111 -1.71 -8.07 -10.47
N GLU A 112 -1.30 -8.76 -9.41
CA GLU A 112 -1.99 -9.97 -8.99
C GLU A 112 -3.29 -9.57 -8.27
N ARG A 113 -4.43 -10.01 -8.82
CA ARG A 113 -5.76 -9.86 -8.19
C ARG A 113 -5.93 -10.79 -6.98
N LYS A 114 -4.88 -10.97 -6.19
CA LYS A 114 -5.03 -11.62 -4.91
C LYS A 114 -5.50 -10.58 -3.92
N GLU A 115 -6.82 -10.47 -3.81
CA GLU A 115 -7.43 -9.75 -2.70
C GLU A 115 -7.01 -10.51 -1.44
N LEU A 116 -6.04 -9.94 -0.70
CA LEU A 116 -5.60 -10.48 0.58
C LEU A 116 -6.65 -10.10 1.64
N MET A 117 -7.82 -10.75 1.57
CA MET A 117 -8.94 -10.61 2.51
C MET A 117 -9.37 -11.97 3.08
#